data_AF-A0A378MTT3-F1
#
_entry.id   AF-A0A378MTT3-F1
#
_cell.length_a   1.000
_cell.length_b   1.000
_cell.length_c   1.000
_cell.angle_alpha   90.00
_cell.angle_beta   90.00
_cell.angle_gamma   90.00
#
_symmetry.space_group_name_H-M   'P 1'
#
loop_
_entity.id
_entity.type
_entity.pdbx_description
1 polymer ?
#
loop_
_entity_poly.entity_id
_entity_poly.type
_entity_poly.pdbx_seq_one_letter_code
_entity_poly.pdbx_strand_id
1 'polypeptide(L)'
;MKTISLQTVNLRLRAINYYLEFIKKEKWKLSFVKVQQKPFLENVISEADYTYFKKCLKKDNELYWYFVIRFMAATGSRVSELIQIKCEHIKNRLFRPLF
;
A
#
# COMPACT_ATOMS: atom_id res chain seq x y z
N MET A 1 -25.43 -10.89 -7.96
CA MET A 1 -25.41 -9.46 -7.53
C MET A 1 -24.05 -9.20 -6.88
N LYS A 2 -23.21 -8.32 -7.44
CA LYS A 2 -21.82 -8.10 -6.96
C LYS A 2 -21.87 -7.28 -5.67
N THR A 3 -21.50 -7.86 -4.54
CA THR A 3 -21.46 -7.18 -3.24
C THR A 3 -20.25 -6.24 -3.18
N ILE A 4 -20.52 -4.93 -3.23
CA ILE A 4 -19.51 -3.87 -3.12
C ILE A 4 -19.14 -3.70 -1.63
N SER A 5 -17.86 -3.56 -1.32
CA SER A 5 -17.43 -3.35 0.07
C SER A 5 -17.96 -2.02 0.62
N LEU A 6 -18.34 -2.01 1.90
CA LEU A 6 -18.84 -0.80 2.56
C LEU A 6 -17.82 0.35 2.52
N GLN A 7 -16.53 0.04 2.51
CA GLN A 7 -15.45 1.01 2.33
C GLN A 7 -15.56 1.72 0.96
N THR A 8 -15.83 0.97 -0.10
CA THR A 8 -16.03 1.53 -1.45
C THR A 8 -17.27 2.41 -1.52
N VAL A 9 -18.35 2.01 -0.84
CA VAL A 9 -19.58 2.82 -0.74
C VAL A 9 -19.30 4.15 -0.04
N ASN A 10 -18.60 4.12 1.10
CA ASN A 10 -18.24 5.34 1.83
C ASN A 10 -17.29 6.24 1.03
N LEU A 11 -16.38 5.68 0.24
CA LEU A 11 -15.52 6.50 -0.64
C LEU A 11 -16.34 7.26 -1.69
N ARG A 12 -17.39 6.63 -2.24
CA ARG A 12 -18.32 7.28 -3.18
C ARG A 12 -19.17 8.34 -2.50
N LEU A 13 -19.72 8.05 -1.32
CA LEU A 13 -20.46 9.03 -0.51
C LEU A 13 -19.59 10.25 -0.18
N ARG A 14 -18.30 10.02 0.13
CA ARG A 14 -17.33 11.09 0.36
C ARG A 14 -17.23 11.98 -0.86
N ALA A 15 -17.00 11.42 -2.05
CA ALA A 15 -16.91 12.19 -3.29
C ALA A 15 -18.17 13.04 -3.55
N ILE A 16 -19.36 12.46 -3.33
CA ILE A 16 -20.64 13.17 -3.46
C ILE A 16 -20.73 14.32 -2.45
N ASN A 17 -20.37 14.08 -1.19
CA ASN A 17 -20.41 15.12 -0.15
C ASN A 17 -19.43 16.27 -0.45
N TYR A 18 -18.24 15.97 -0.96
CA TYR A 18 -17.30 17.00 -1.43
C TYR A 18 -17.87 17.81 -2.59
N TYR A 19 -18.55 17.15 -3.52
CA TYR A 19 -19.22 17.84 -4.62
C TYR A 19 -20.36 18.74 -4.13
N LEU A 20 -21.18 18.27 -3.18
CA LEU A 20 -22.26 19.06 -2.56
C LEU A 20 -21.72 20.28 -1.80
N GLU A 21 -20.57 20.13 -1.16
CA GLU A 21 -19.85 21.23 -0.51
C GLU A 21 -19.34 22.26 -1.53
N PHE A 22 -18.77 21.79 -2.63
CA PHE A 22 -18.31 22.65 -3.73
C PHE A 22 -19.44 23.50 -4.32
N ILE A 23 -20.64 22.94 -4.48
CA ILE A 23 -21.83 23.68 -4.95
C ILE A 23 -22.60 24.42 -3.84
N LYS A 24 -22.04 24.49 -2.62
CA LYS A 24 -22.61 25.14 -1.42
C LYS A 24 -23.97 24.58 -0.96
N LYS A 25 -24.27 23.30 -1.26
CA LYS A 25 -25.49 22.58 -0.83
C LYS A 25 -25.21 21.64 0.34
N GLU A 26 -24.59 22.15 1.40
CA GLU A 26 -24.15 21.33 2.54
C GLU A 26 -25.29 20.64 3.30
N LYS A 27 -26.49 21.23 3.28
CA LYS A 27 -27.69 20.67 3.92
C LYS A 27 -28.09 19.30 3.37
N TRP A 28 -27.57 18.92 2.19
CA TRP A 28 -27.93 17.70 1.48
C TRP A 28 -26.85 16.61 1.60
N LYS A 29 -25.83 16.83 2.44
CA LYS A 29 -24.76 15.86 2.68
C LYS A 29 -25.34 14.54 3.22
N LEU A 30 -24.88 13.43 2.64
CA LEU A 30 -25.29 12.09 3.02
C LEU A 30 -24.44 11.59 4.19
N SER A 31 -25.05 10.85 5.11
CA SER A 31 -24.33 10.21 6.21
C SER A 31 -23.51 9.01 5.74
N PHE A 32 -22.36 8.80 6.36
CA PHE A 32 -21.55 7.62 6.10
C PHE A 32 -22.15 6.37 6.74
N VAL A 33 -21.95 5.23 6.09
CA VAL A 33 -22.32 3.93 6.65
C VAL A 33 -21.28 3.55 7.70
N LYS A 34 -21.73 3.14 8.89
CA LYS A 34 -20.83 2.63 9.93
C LYS A 34 -20.15 1.36 9.44
N VAL A 35 -18.82 1.39 9.35
CA VAL A 35 -18.01 0.23 9.00
C VAL A 35 -17.30 -0.25 10.24
N GLN A 36 -17.59 -1.47 10.67
CA GLN A 36 -16.79 -2.14 11.68
C GLN A 36 -15.45 -2.51 11.04
N GLN A 37 -14.37 -1.91 11.53
CA GLN A 37 -13.04 -2.30 11.11
C GLN A 37 -12.72 -3.64 11.79
N LYS A 38 -12.28 -4.63 11.02
CA LYS A 38 -11.72 -5.84 11.61
C LYS A 38 -10.45 -5.45 12.37
N PRO A 39 -10.28 -5.86 13.63
CA PRO A 39 -9.13 -5.45 14.44
C PRO A 39 -7.82 -6.15 14.01
N PHE A 40 -7.90 -7.14 13.12
CA PHE A 40 -6.76 -7.91 12.65
C PHE A 40 -6.61 -7.81 11.13
N LEU A 41 -5.35 -7.77 10.70
CA LEU A 41 -4.97 -7.82 9.29
C LEU A 41 -4.56 -9.27 8.99
N GLU A 42 -5.40 -10.01 8.26
CA GLU A 42 -5.19 -11.45 7.98
C GLU A 42 -4.00 -11.70 7.03
N ASN A 43 -3.61 -10.71 6.22
CA ASN A 43 -2.64 -10.85 5.14
C ASN A 43 -1.24 -10.32 5.50
N VAL A 44 -0.86 -10.36 6.77
CA VAL A 44 0.48 -9.96 7.22
C VAL A 44 1.43 -11.13 7.03
N ILE A 45 2.49 -10.92 6.25
CA ILE A 45 3.56 -11.92 6.10
C ILE A 45 4.29 -12.13 7.43
N SER A 46 4.51 -13.38 7.82
CA SER A 46 5.35 -13.69 8.98
C SER A 46 6.84 -13.67 8.62
N GLU A 47 7.71 -13.62 9.62
CA GLU A 47 9.17 -13.72 9.42
C GLU A 47 9.57 -15.07 8.81
N ALA A 48 8.84 -16.14 9.15
CA ALA A 48 9.03 -17.46 8.58
C ALA A 48 8.69 -17.47 7.08
N ASP A 49 7.56 -16.86 6.69
CA ASP A 49 7.15 -16.73 5.29
C ASP A 49 8.16 -15.90 4.49
N TYR A 50 8.64 -14.80 5.06
CA TYR A 50 9.68 -13.97 4.46
C TYR A 50 10.99 -14.75 4.24
N THR A 51 11.40 -15.54 5.23
CA THR A 51 12.62 -16.36 5.14
C THR A 51 12.49 -17.48 4.12
N TYR A 52 11.32 -18.12 4.07
CA TYR A 52 10.99 -19.10 3.04
C TYR A 52 11.04 -18.47 1.64
N PHE A 53 10.38 -17.32 1.46
CA PHE A 53 10.31 -16.62 0.18
C PHE A 53 11.70 -16.22 -0.34
N LYS A 54 12.57 -15.71 0.53
CA LYS A 54 13.98 -15.44 0.20
C LYS A 54 14.74 -16.68 -0.26
N LYS A 55 14.51 -17.84 0.38
CA LYS A 55 15.18 -19.10 0.04
C LYS A 55 14.72 -19.61 -1.33
N CYS A 56 13.42 -19.54 -1.62
CA CYS A 56 12.86 -19.89 -2.93
C CYS A 56 13.47 -19.02 -4.03
N LEU A 57 13.45 -17.69 -3.88
CA LEU A 57 14.00 -16.77 -4.88
C LEU A 57 15.50 -16.96 -5.16
N LYS A 58 16.27 -17.31 -4.12
CA LYS A 58 17.69 -17.69 -4.32
C LYS A 58 17.85 -18.99 -5.07
N LYS A 59 17.00 -19.99 -4.79
CA LYS A 59 17.04 -21.30 -5.45
C LYS A 59 16.69 -21.19 -6.94
N ASP A 60 15.73 -20.33 -7.25
CA ASP A 60 15.23 -20.10 -8.61
C ASP A 60 16.10 -19.11 -9.41
N ASN A 61 17.21 -18.62 -8.83
CA ASN A 61 18.14 -17.65 -9.40
C ASN A 61 17.51 -16.29 -9.80
N GLU A 62 16.34 -15.97 -9.23
CA GLU A 62 15.60 -14.73 -9.41
C GLU A 62 16.18 -13.60 -8.53
N LEU A 63 17.43 -13.25 -8.79
CA LEU A 63 18.20 -12.30 -7.98
C LEU A 63 17.57 -10.90 -7.93
N TYR A 64 16.91 -10.47 -9.00
CA TYR A 64 16.21 -9.19 -9.05
C TYR A 64 15.18 -9.06 -7.93
N TRP A 65 14.26 -10.04 -7.85
CA TRP A 65 13.21 -10.05 -6.83
C TRP A 65 13.77 -10.24 -5.43
N TYR A 66 14.80 -11.09 -5.29
CA TYR A 66 15.51 -11.24 -4.03
C TYR A 66 16.03 -9.89 -3.47
N PHE A 67 16.62 -9.05 -4.32
CA PHE A 67 17.08 -7.72 -3.92
C PHE A 67 15.93 -6.74 -3.67
N VAL A 68 14.89 -6.74 -4.50
CA VAL A 68 13.68 -5.91 -4.31
C VAL A 68 13.05 -6.16 -2.94
N ILE A 69 12.86 -7.42 -2.58
CA ILE A 69 12.22 -7.83 -1.32
C ILE A 69 13.10 -7.49 -0.12
N ARG A 70 14.42 -7.68 -0.23
CA ARG A 70 15.36 -7.25 0.82
C ARG A 70 15.38 -5.75 1.02
N PHE A 71 15.34 -4.99 -0.08
CA PHE A 71 15.30 -3.53 -0.03
C PHE A 71 14.02 -3.04 0.63
N MET A 72 12.87 -3.57 0.23
CA MET A 72 11.58 -3.24 0.85
C MET A 72 11.52 -3.60 2.33
N ALA A 73 12.04 -4.78 2.71
CA ALA A 73 12.09 -5.20 4.10
C ALA A 73 13.03 -4.34 4.97
N ALA A 74 14.13 -3.83 4.39
CA ALA A 74 15.09 -3.00 5.11
C ALA A 74 14.66 -1.52 5.24
N THR A 75 13.97 -0.99 4.22
CA THR A 75 13.59 0.43 4.16
C THR A 75 12.14 0.69 4.55
N GLY A 76 11.27 -0.32 4.50
CA GLY A 76 9.82 -0.17 4.67
C GLY A 76 9.14 0.62 3.56
N SER A 77 9.82 0.83 2.42
CA SER A 77 9.29 1.63 1.31
C SER A 77 8.10 0.93 0.63
N ARG A 78 7.12 1.73 0.18
CA ARG A 78 5.95 1.22 -0.54
C ARG A 78 6.33 0.81 -1.97
N VAL A 79 5.59 -0.16 -2.52
CA VAL A 79 5.78 -0.60 -3.92
C VAL A 79 5.69 0.57 -4.91
N SER A 80 4.77 1.51 -4.66
CA SER A 80 4.61 2.71 -5.50
C SER A 80 5.83 3.64 -5.46
N GLU A 81 6.53 3.72 -4.33
CA GLU A 81 7.76 4.52 -4.18
C GLU A 81 8.91 3.80 -4.86
N LEU A 82 9.03 2.47 -4.68
CA LEU A 82 10.04 1.63 -5.29
C LEU A 82 10.05 1.74 -6.83
N ILE A 83 8.88 1.70 -7.46
CA ILE A 83 8.75 1.81 -8.93
C ILE A 83 9.20 3.19 -9.44
N GLN A 84 9.10 4.23 -8.61
CA GLN A 84 9.47 5.60 -8.96
C GLN A 84 10.96 5.91 -8.70
N ILE A 85 11.73 4.98 -8.12
CA ILE A 85 13.17 5.17 -7.90
C ILE A 85 13.89 5.24 -9.26
N LYS A 86 14.24 6.46 -9.66
CA LYS A 86 15.13 6.73 -10.80
C LYS A 86 16.60 6.71 -10.38
N CYS A 87 17.49 6.34 -11.29
CA CYS A 87 18.96 6.34 -11.10
C CYS A 87 19.51 7.68 -10.56
N GLU A 88 18.83 8.78 -10.83
CA GLU A 88 19.18 10.14 -10.35
C GLU A 88 19.12 10.26 -8.81
N HIS A 89 18.18 9.55 -8.17
CA HIS A 89 18.04 9.57 -6.70
C HIS A 89 19.18 8.84 -5.98
N ILE A 90 19.91 7.98 -6.68
CA ILE A 90 21.05 7.25 -6.11
C ILE A 90 22.26 8.20 -5.95
N LYS A 91 22.35 9.26 -6.77
CA LYS A 91 23.51 10.17 -6.80
C LYS A 91 23.44 11.26 -5.71
N ASN A 92 22.24 11.66 -5.29
CA ASN A 92 22.04 12.65 -4.23
C ASN A 92 21.90 11.99 -2.85
N ARG A 93 22.95 11.27 -2.45
CA ARG A 93 23.49 11.16 -1.07
C ARG A 93 22.52 10.99 0.13
N LEU A 94 21.40 10.27 -0.02
CA LEU A 94 20.56 9.82 1.11
C LEU A 94 20.51 8.31 1.31
N PHE A 95 21.17 7.53 0.47
CA PHE A 95 21.45 6.11 0.75
C PHE A 95 22.90 6.00 1.22
N ARG A 96 23.12 6.08 2.55
CA ARG A 96 24.34 5.52 3.13
C ARG A 96 24.19 4.00 3.05
N PRO A 97 24.99 3.29 2.25
CA PRO A 97 25.02 1.84 2.34
C PRO A 97 25.57 1.51 3.73
N LEU A 98 24.73 0.92 4.61
CA LEU A 98 25.25 -0.01 5.61
C LEU A 98 25.55 -1.31 4.84
N PHE A 99 26.70 -1.33 4.18
CA PHE A 99 27.45 -2.56 3.98
C PHE A 99 28.55 -2.59 5.04
#